data_AF-A0A410QAK6-F1
#
_entry.id   AF-A0A410QAK6-F1
#
_cell.length_a   1.000
_cell.length_b   1.000
_cell.length_c   1.000
_cell.angle_alpha   90.00
_cell.angle_beta   90.00
_cell.angle_gamma   90.00
#
_symmetry.space_group_name_H-M   'P 1'
#
loop_
_entity.id
_entity.type
_entity.pdbx_description
1 polymer ?
#
loop_
_entity_poly.entity_id
_entity_poly.type
_entity_poly.pdbx_seq_one_letter_code
_entity_poly.pdbx_strand_id
1 'polypeptide(L)'
;MKKSILLLIVVLAMGIMSGCGNKNENEQSNVPADNTPKESKFEEKDGLLVYLDLKNSPFEESGLNISIKKGEDGYADFVKTDLKGNETKDYYKFDYSTNTVEKYYYVSAMGTAYYYYYDLEKDELSKVEDGDHNDVTEKMKSSGRWDSAAEKAAEEIKSLQDYFKEKYGSTIEEAVLQ
;
A
#
# COMPACT_ATOMS: atom_id res chain seq x y z
N MET A 1 -39.90 -25.93 -30.45
CA MET A 1 -39.25 -25.33 -31.64
C MET A 1 -37.75 -25.41 -31.41
N LYS A 2 -37.04 -26.35 -32.07
CA LYS A 2 -36.16 -26.13 -33.25
C LYS A 2 -35.07 -25.08 -32.94
N LYS A 3 -33.75 -25.34 -32.94
CA LYS A 3 -32.93 -26.39 -33.57
C LYS A 3 -31.58 -26.53 -32.84
N SER A 4 -31.11 -27.76 -32.71
CA SER A 4 -29.70 -28.13 -32.48
C SER A 4 -28.85 -27.85 -33.72
N ILE A 5 -27.60 -27.42 -33.53
CA ILE A 5 -26.53 -27.63 -34.50
C ILE A 5 -25.33 -28.23 -33.75
N LEU A 6 -25.08 -29.48 -34.08
CA LEU A 6 -23.91 -30.28 -33.78
C LEU A 6 -22.91 -30.04 -34.92
N LEU A 7 -21.61 -29.88 -34.64
CA LEU A 7 -20.58 -30.22 -35.61
C LEU A 7 -19.34 -30.74 -34.89
N LEU A 8 -18.98 -31.95 -35.29
CA LEU A 8 -17.99 -32.85 -34.73
C LEU A 8 -16.98 -33.08 -35.85
N ILE A 9 -15.69 -32.82 -35.62
CA ILE A 9 -14.61 -33.36 -36.47
C ILE A 9 -13.48 -33.84 -35.54
N VAL A 10 -13.23 -35.14 -35.64
CA VAL A 10 -12.12 -35.93 -35.09
C VAL A 10 -11.10 -36.17 -36.21
N VAL A 11 -9.80 -36.22 -35.91
CA VAL A 11 -8.71 -37.13 -36.39
C VAL A 11 -7.41 -36.58 -35.76
N LEU A 12 -6.80 -37.15 -34.70
CA LEU A 12 -6.01 -38.38 -34.53
C LEU A 12 -4.73 -38.48 -35.39
N ALA A 13 -3.56 -38.29 -34.79
CA ALA A 13 -2.33 -39.01 -35.15
C ALA A 13 -1.35 -39.06 -33.97
N MET A 14 -0.94 -40.28 -33.63
CA MET A 14 0.06 -40.65 -32.63
C MET A 14 1.48 -40.35 -33.12
N GLY A 15 2.37 -40.03 -32.17
CA GLY A 15 3.81 -40.12 -32.35
C GLY A 15 4.45 -40.55 -31.03
N ILE A 16 4.60 -41.86 -30.83
CA ILE A 16 5.44 -42.44 -29.79
C ILE A 16 6.79 -42.75 -30.44
N MET A 17 7.87 -42.23 -29.88
CA MET A 17 9.21 -42.77 -30.09
C MET A 17 9.99 -42.62 -28.80
N SER A 18 10.17 -43.76 -28.13
CA SER A 18 11.14 -43.97 -27.07
C SER A 18 12.55 -43.92 -27.65
N GLY A 19 13.40 -43.05 -27.11
CA GLY A 19 14.84 -43.09 -27.30
C GLY A 19 15.53 -43.24 -25.95
N CYS A 20 16.06 -44.43 -25.67
CA CYS A 20 17.05 -44.64 -24.61
C CYS A 20 18.43 -44.25 -25.14
N GLY A 21 19.19 -43.44 -24.39
CA GLY A 21 20.58 -43.12 -24.75
C GLY A 21 21.28 -42.20 -23.76
N ASN A 22 21.94 -42.83 -22.77
CA ASN A 22 23.07 -42.38 -21.94
C ASN A 22 22.93 -41.21 -20.93
N LYS A 23 23.13 -41.64 -19.67
CA LYS A 23 23.65 -40.93 -18.49
C LYS A 23 24.49 -39.68 -18.80
N ASN A 24 24.11 -38.58 -18.17
CA ASN A 24 25.02 -37.75 -17.38
C ASN A 24 24.21 -37.12 -16.24
N GLU A 25 24.61 -37.43 -15.02
CA GLU A 25 24.22 -36.72 -13.81
C GLU A 25 24.76 -35.29 -13.92
N ASN A 26 23.88 -34.30 -13.77
CA ASN A 26 24.24 -33.01 -13.20
C ASN A 26 22.97 -32.30 -12.73
N GLU A 27 22.78 -32.37 -11.41
CA GLU A 27 22.19 -31.35 -10.56
C GLU A 27 21.04 -30.53 -11.15
N GLN A 28 19.84 -31.11 -11.10
CA GLN A 28 18.63 -30.31 -11.04
C GLN A 28 18.57 -29.71 -9.63
N SER A 29 19.11 -28.50 -9.46
CA SER A 29 18.80 -27.66 -8.32
C SER A 29 17.27 -27.49 -8.28
N ASN A 30 16.62 -28.25 -7.40
CA ASN A 30 15.28 -27.94 -6.94
C ASN A 30 15.35 -26.61 -6.22
N VAL A 31 15.30 -25.51 -6.97
CA VAL A 31 14.81 -24.26 -6.42
C VAL A 31 13.34 -24.54 -6.13
N PRO A 32 12.89 -24.52 -4.86
CA PRO A 32 11.47 -24.62 -4.58
C PRO A 32 10.80 -23.51 -5.36
N ALA A 33 9.84 -23.85 -6.22
CA ALA A 33 8.94 -22.86 -6.76
C ALA A 33 8.31 -22.16 -5.56
N ASP A 34 8.74 -20.92 -5.35
CA ASP A 34 8.20 -20.05 -4.34
C ASP A 34 6.75 -19.79 -4.71
N ASN A 35 5.86 -20.63 -4.17
CA ASN A 35 4.42 -20.51 -4.30
C ASN A 35 3.89 -19.44 -3.32
N THR A 36 4.71 -18.47 -2.94
CA THR A 36 4.24 -17.24 -2.30
C THR A 36 3.45 -16.46 -3.35
N PRO A 37 2.20 -16.07 -3.05
CA PRO A 37 1.39 -15.26 -3.95
C PRO A 37 2.19 -14.05 -4.41
N LYS A 38 2.30 -13.87 -5.73
CA LYS A 38 3.01 -12.77 -6.42
C LYS A 38 2.39 -11.38 -6.15
N GLU A 39 1.48 -11.27 -5.18
CA GLU A 39 0.58 -10.12 -5.01
C GLU A 39 1.12 -9.00 -4.11
N SER A 40 2.27 -9.13 -3.44
CA SER A 40 2.82 -8.11 -2.52
C SER A 40 4.27 -7.70 -2.80
N LYS A 41 4.65 -7.55 -4.07
CA LYS A 41 6.03 -7.17 -4.42
C LYS A 41 6.12 -5.70 -4.82
N PHE A 42 6.94 -4.94 -4.10
CA PHE A 42 7.36 -3.61 -4.51
C PHE A 42 8.17 -3.64 -5.81
N GLU A 43 7.96 -2.64 -6.66
CA GLU A 43 8.78 -2.36 -7.83
C GLU A 43 9.72 -1.19 -7.52
N GLU A 44 10.92 -1.19 -8.08
CA GLU A 44 11.84 -0.05 -7.94
C GLU A 44 11.62 0.95 -9.07
N LYS A 45 11.35 2.21 -8.73
CA LYS A 45 11.11 3.29 -9.69
C LYS A 45 11.68 4.59 -9.14
N ASP A 46 12.57 5.21 -9.92
CA ASP A 46 13.15 6.52 -9.59
C ASP A 46 13.80 6.60 -8.19
N GLY A 47 14.36 5.48 -7.70
CA GLY A 47 14.97 5.38 -6.37
C GLY A 47 13.97 5.14 -5.22
N LEU A 48 12.71 4.87 -5.54
CA LEU A 48 11.65 4.51 -4.60
C LEU A 48 11.21 3.06 -4.81
N LEU A 49 10.83 2.39 -3.72
CA LEU A 49 10.04 1.17 -3.79
C LEU A 49 8.56 1.55 -3.89
N VAL A 50 7.86 1.14 -4.94
CA VAL A 50 6.44 1.47 -5.18
C VAL A 50 5.56 0.23 -5.23
N TYR A 51 4.35 0.32 -4.70
CA TYR A 51 3.35 -0.75 -4.74
C TYR A 51 1.92 -0.19 -4.68
N LEU A 52 1.03 -0.71 -5.53
CA LEU A 52 -0.38 -0.34 -5.57
C LEU A 52 -1.25 -1.51 -5.07
N ASP A 53 -1.94 -1.32 -3.95
CA ASP A 53 -2.92 -2.27 -3.41
C ASP A 53 -4.35 -1.80 -3.69
N LEU A 54 -5.07 -2.48 -4.57
CA LEU A 54 -6.48 -2.16 -4.85
C LEU A 54 -7.47 -3.00 -4.04
N LYS A 55 -6.98 -3.98 -3.26
CA LYS A 55 -7.85 -5.01 -2.64
C LYS A 55 -7.82 -4.99 -1.13
N ASN A 56 -6.67 -4.69 -0.53
CA ASN A 56 -6.45 -4.87 0.90
C ASN A 56 -6.18 -3.54 1.62
N SER A 57 -6.57 -2.41 1.03
CA SER A 57 -6.48 -1.11 1.70
C SER A 57 -7.19 -1.19 3.07
N PRO A 58 -6.60 -0.62 4.14
CA PRO A 58 -7.26 -0.53 5.43
C PRO A 58 -8.39 0.51 5.45
N PHE A 59 -8.59 1.26 4.36
CA PHE A 59 -9.66 2.25 4.24
C PHE A 59 -10.76 1.77 3.30
N GLU A 60 -12.01 1.94 3.71
CA GLU A 60 -13.18 1.54 2.94
C GLU A 60 -13.22 2.20 1.55
N GLU A 61 -13.70 1.44 0.57
CA GLU A 61 -13.92 1.88 -0.82
C GLU A 61 -12.70 2.53 -1.50
N SER A 62 -11.50 2.16 -1.09
CA SER A 62 -10.25 2.74 -1.62
C SER A 62 -9.19 1.67 -1.91
N GLY A 63 -8.27 2.01 -2.80
CA GLY A 63 -6.96 1.38 -2.87
C GLY A 63 -5.91 2.22 -2.14
N LEU A 64 -4.67 1.75 -2.16
CA LEU A 64 -3.53 2.39 -1.50
C LEU A 64 -2.30 2.32 -2.39
N ASN A 65 -1.78 3.47 -2.82
CA ASN A 65 -0.48 3.57 -3.47
C ASN A 65 0.58 3.85 -2.40
N ILE A 66 1.58 2.99 -2.33
CA ILE A 66 2.63 3.02 -1.31
C ILE A 66 3.95 3.31 -2.01
N SER A 67 4.69 4.30 -1.53
CA SER A 67 6.07 4.53 -1.96
C SER A 67 7.01 4.68 -0.78
N ILE A 68 8.16 4.01 -0.82
CA ILE A 68 9.16 4.01 0.25
C ILE A 68 10.48 4.52 -0.31
N LYS A 69 11.02 5.55 0.33
CA LYS A 69 12.42 5.97 0.20
C LYS A 69 13.20 5.42 1.38
N LYS A 70 14.24 4.64 1.11
CA LYS A 70 15.10 4.09 2.16
C LYS A 70 16.21 5.04 2.62
N GLY A 71 16.73 4.79 3.81
CA GLY A 71 17.90 5.48 4.39
C GLY A 71 17.55 6.40 5.57
N GLU A 72 18.56 7.10 6.09
CA GLU A 72 18.44 7.99 7.26
C GLU A 72 17.42 9.12 7.04
N ASP A 73 17.37 9.71 5.83
CA ASP A 73 16.36 10.69 5.40
C ASP A 73 15.21 10.03 4.62
N GLY A 74 14.90 8.79 4.97
CA GLY A 74 13.89 7.96 4.34
C GLY A 74 12.47 8.30 4.82
N TYR A 75 11.49 7.89 4.05
CA TYR A 75 10.08 8.06 4.37
C TYR A 75 9.22 7.00 3.67
N ALA A 76 7.98 6.85 4.13
CA ALA A 76 6.96 6.08 3.44
C ALA A 76 5.71 6.93 3.20
N ASP A 77 5.30 7.07 1.94
CA ASP A 77 4.05 7.70 1.54
C ASP A 77 2.98 6.65 1.27
N PHE A 78 1.77 6.92 1.75
CA PHE A 78 0.57 6.15 1.52
C PHE A 78 -0.50 7.08 0.97
N VAL A 79 -0.74 7.01 -0.34
CA VAL A 79 -1.76 7.82 -1.03
C VAL A 79 -3.00 6.96 -1.23
N LYS A 80 -4.16 7.42 -0.72
CA LYS A 80 -5.43 6.74 -0.99
C LYS A 80 -5.74 6.85 -2.47
N THR A 81 -6.20 5.76 -3.07
CA THR A 81 -6.63 5.72 -4.48
C THR A 81 -8.09 5.30 -4.57
N ASP A 82 -8.74 5.58 -5.69
CA ASP A 82 -9.99 4.90 -6.01
C ASP A 82 -9.73 3.41 -6.31
N LEU A 83 -10.80 2.61 -6.43
CA LEU A 83 -10.68 1.17 -6.74
C LEU A 83 -10.11 0.86 -8.14
N LYS A 84 -9.82 1.88 -8.95
CA LYS A 84 -9.18 1.76 -10.26
C LYS A 84 -7.69 2.17 -10.21
N GLY A 85 -7.20 2.60 -9.05
CA GLY A 85 -5.81 3.03 -8.84
C GLY A 85 -5.54 4.49 -9.19
N ASN A 86 -6.58 5.31 -9.39
CA ASN A 86 -6.37 6.76 -9.53
C ASN A 86 -6.17 7.37 -8.16
N GLU A 87 -5.08 8.11 -7.99
CA GLU A 87 -4.79 8.80 -6.74
C GLU A 87 -5.88 9.80 -6.37
N THR A 88 -6.27 9.76 -5.10
CA THR A 88 -7.04 10.82 -4.47
C THR A 88 -6.08 11.88 -3.93
N LYS A 89 -6.61 12.90 -3.26
CA LYS A 89 -5.75 13.88 -2.61
C LYS A 89 -5.26 13.43 -1.24
N ASP A 90 -5.93 12.47 -0.61
CA ASP A 90 -5.66 12.10 0.78
C ASP A 90 -4.42 11.21 0.88
N TYR A 91 -3.47 11.59 1.75
CA TYR A 91 -2.24 10.83 1.96
C TYR A 91 -1.77 10.85 3.41
N TYR A 92 -0.85 9.93 3.71
CA TYR A 92 -0.09 9.84 4.94
C TYR A 92 1.39 9.69 4.59
N LYS A 93 2.24 10.55 5.15
CA LYS A 93 3.69 10.50 4.99
C LYS A 93 4.34 10.21 6.34
N PHE A 94 4.92 9.03 6.48
CA PHE A 94 5.71 8.63 7.64
C PHE A 94 7.16 9.08 7.41
N ASP A 95 7.59 10.08 8.15
CA ASP A 95 8.95 10.61 8.11
C ASP A 95 9.66 10.28 9.44
N TYR A 96 10.57 9.31 9.39
CA TYR A 96 11.30 8.83 10.56
C TYR A 96 12.52 9.69 10.89
N SER A 97 12.93 10.62 10.01
CA SER A 97 13.96 11.60 10.34
C SER A 97 13.47 12.66 11.34
N THR A 98 12.14 12.88 11.34
CA THR A 98 11.46 13.84 12.23
C THR A 98 10.46 13.18 13.18
N ASN A 99 10.38 11.85 13.19
CA ASN A 99 9.40 11.06 13.94
C ASN A 99 7.97 11.60 13.82
N THR A 100 7.58 11.99 12.60
CA THR A 100 6.29 12.64 12.33
C THR A 100 5.54 11.90 11.23
N VAL A 101 4.22 11.78 11.37
CA VAL A 101 3.31 11.51 10.26
C VAL A 101 2.62 12.79 9.85
N GLU A 102 2.75 13.17 8.58
CA GLU A 102 1.90 14.18 7.97
C GLU A 102 0.73 13.48 7.28
N LYS A 103 -0.49 13.73 7.75
CA LYS A 103 -1.72 13.32 7.08
C LYS A 103 -2.33 14.53 6.39
N TYR A 104 -2.52 14.44 5.09
CA TYR A 104 -3.33 15.40 4.34
C TYR A 104 -4.74 14.86 4.11
N TYR A 105 -5.73 15.71 4.33
CA TYR A 105 -7.14 15.36 4.15
C TYR A 105 -7.89 16.48 3.44
N TYR A 106 -8.56 16.15 2.34
CA TYR A 106 -9.36 17.11 1.56
C TYR A 106 -10.86 16.85 1.69
N VAL A 107 -11.57 17.79 2.29
CA VAL A 107 -13.03 17.78 2.40
C VAL A 107 -13.64 18.38 1.13
N SER A 108 -13.93 17.52 0.16
CA SER A 108 -14.45 17.93 -1.16
C SER A 108 -15.74 18.76 -1.08
N ALA A 109 -16.65 18.42 -0.17
CA ALA A 109 -17.92 19.14 0.02
C ALA A 109 -17.72 20.61 0.47
N MET A 110 -16.59 20.91 1.12
CA MET A 110 -16.27 22.26 1.61
C MET A 110 -15.14 22.93 0.83
N GLY A 111 -14.50 22.22 -0.09
CA GLY A 111 -13.29 22.69 -0.77
C GLY A 111 -12.15 23.04 0.18
N THR A 112 -12.08 22.38 1.35
CA THR A 112 -11.12 22.70 2.42
C THR A 112 -10.15 21.55 2.61
N ALA A 113 -8.87 21.86 2.80
CA ALA A 113 -7.84 20.90 3.14
C ALA A 113 -7.31 21.10 4.56
N TYR A 114 -6.77 20.04 5.13
CA TYR A 114 -6.10 20.07 6.43
C TYR A 114 -4.85 19.19 6.40
N TYR A 115 -3.81 19.65 7.08
CA TYR A 115 -2.60 18.88 7.36
C TYR A 115 -2.58 18.55 8.86
N TYR A 116 -2.56 17.27 9.19
CA TYR A 116 -2.48 16.77 10.56
C TYR A 116 -1.07 16.23 10.77
N TYR A 117 -0.39 16.72 11.80
CA TYR A 117 0.96 16.28 12.16
C TYR A 117 0.86 15.45 13.43
N TYR A 118 1.25 14.19 13.33
CA TYR A 118 1.23 13.22 14.41
C TYR A 118 2.66 12.87 14.82
N ASP A 119 2.95 12.92 16.10
CA ASP A 119 4.24 12.56 16.67
C ASP A 119 4.27 11.04 16.93
N LEU A 120 5.15 10.33 16.22
CA LEU A 120 5.25 8.87 16.30
C LEU A 120 5.86 8.39 17.62
N GLU A 121 6.71 9.19 18.27
CA GLU A 121 7.32 8.82 19.55
C GLU A 121 6.35 8.99 20.71
N LYS A 122 5.58 10.08 20.69
CA LYS A 122 4.59 10.39 21.74
C LYS A 122 3.24 9.73 21.51
N ASP A 123 3.02 9.19 20.32
CA ASP A 123 1.75 8.61 19.90
C ASP A 123 0.59 9.61 20.07
N GLU A 124 0.79 10.85 19.58
CA GLU A 124 -0.20 11.92 19.73
C GLU A 124 -0.26 12.86 18.52
N LEU A 125 -1.46 13.40 18.25
CA LEU A 125 -1.61 14.52 17.32
C LEU A 125 -0.94 15.76 17.94
N SER A 126 0.02 16.36 17.24
CA SER A 126 0.79 17.49 17.76
C SER A 126 0.35 18.84 17.20
N LYS A 127 -0.10 18.88 15.93
CA LYS A 127 -0.48 20.11 15.23
C LYS A 127 -1.49 19.84 14.12
N VAL A 128 -2.35 20.81 13.83
CA VAL A 128 -3.16 20.83 12.60
C VAL A 128 -3.03 22.18 11.90
N GLU A 129 -2.80 22.13 10.59
CA GLU A 129 -2.82 23.30 9.71
C GLU A 129 -3.99 23.22 8.72
N ASP A 130 -4.46 24.39 8.26
CA ASP A 130 -5.40 24.46 7.13
C ASP A 130 -4.69 24.36 5.77
N GLY A 131 -5.46 24.37 4.69
CA GLY A 131 -4.94 24.25 3.32
C GLY A 131 -3.97 25.36 2.88
N ASP A 132 -3.92 26.47 3.62
CA ASP A 132 -2.99 27.58 3.39
C ASP A 132 -1.79 27.54 4.36
N HIS A 133 -1.62 26.41 5.08
CA HIS A 133 -0.59 26.19 6.12
C HIS A 133 -0.67 27.12 7.33
N ASN A 134 -1.85 27.67 7.64
CA ASN A 134 -2.03 28.37 8.91
C ASN A 134 -2.26 27.35 10.03
N ASP A 135 -1.57 27.50 11.15
CA ASP A 135 -1.81 26.67 12.35
C ASP A 135 -3.22 26.96 12.91
N VAL A 136 -4.06 25.93 12.90
CA VAL A 136 -5.44 25.96 13.40
C VAL A 136 -5.64 25.09 14.64
N THR A 137 -4.56 24.64 15.28
CA THR A 137 -4.57 23.76 16.46
C THR A 137 -5.45 24.30 17.58
N GLU A 138 -5.21 25.54 18.03
CA GLU A 138 -5.97 26.14 19.12
C GLU A 138 -7.43 26.46 18.71
N LYS A 139 -7.68 26.74 17.44
CA LYS A 139 -9.04 26.89 16.90
C LYS A 139 -9.78 25.56 16.93
N MET A 140 -9.12 24.45 16.60
CA MET A 140 -9.72 23.11 16.69
C MET A 140 -10.02 22.72 18.14
N LYS A 141 -9.10 22.97 19.07
CA LYS A 141 -9.30 22.73 20.51
C LYS A 141 -10.48 23.53 21.06
N SER A 142 -10.50 24.84 20.83
CA SER A 142 -11.58 25.72 21.29
C SER A 142 -12.95 25.40 20.66
N SER A 143 -12.97 24.81 19.47
CA SER A 143 -14.20 24.33 18.81
C SER A 143 -14.62 22.90 19.20
N GLY A 144 -13.90 22.23 20.09
CA GLY A 144 -14.19 20.85 20.51
C GLY A 144 -13.92 19.80 19.42
N ARG A 145 -13.17 20.14 18.37
CA ARG A 145 -12.86 19.24 17.24
C ARG A 145 -11.53 18.50 17.39
N TRP A 146 -10.72 18.89 18.38
CA TRP A 146 -9.38 18.34 18.57
C TRP A 146 -9.39 16.86 18.96
N ASP A 147 -10.13 16.49 20.01
CA ASP A 147 -10.08 15.12 20.54
C ASP A 147 -10.51 14.08 19.49
N SER A 148 -11.60 14.35 18.77
CA SER A 148 -12.06 13.49 17.68
C SER A 148 -11.07 13.43 16.51
N ALA A 149 -10.37 14.54 16.21
CA ALA A 149 -9.34 14.55 15.18
C ALA A 149 -8.10 13.74 15.62
N ALA A 150 -7.70 13.85 16.88
CA ALA A 150 -6.57 13.13 17.45
C ALA A 150 -6.84 11.62 17.50
N GLU A 151 -8.01 11.22 18.02
CA GLU A 151 -8.46 9.82 18.02
C GLU A 151 -8.47 9.25 16.60
N LYS A 152 -9.06 9.99 15.64
CA LYS A 152 -9.14 9.52 14.26
C LYS A 152 -7.77 9.41 13.59
N ALA A 153 -6.86 10.34 13.85
CA ALA A 153 -5.49 10.27 13.33
C ALA A 153 -4.76 9.04 13.88
N ALA A 154 -4.84 8.80 15.19
CA ALA A 154 -4.23 7.63 15.84
C ALA A 154 -4.77 6.32 15.26
N GLU A 155 -6.10 6.19 15.11
CA GLU A 155 -6.73 4.99 14.52
C GLU A 155 -6.23 4.70 13.10
N GLU A 156 -6.17 5.72 12.24
CA GLU A 156 -5.78 5.56 10.85
C GLU A 156 -4.28 5.24 10.70
N ILE A 157 -3.44 5.91 11.50
CA ILE A 157 -1.99 5.65 11.54
C ILE A 157 -1.73 4.22 12.01
N LYS A 158 -2.42 3.79 13.07
CA LYS A 158 -2.34 2.41 13.56
C LYS A 158 -2.81 1.41 12.50
N SER A 159 -3.90 1.71 11.79
CA SER A 159 -4.43 0.85 10.73
C SER A 159 -3.42 0.66 9.60
N LEU A 160 -2.68 1.71 9.23
CA LEU A 160 -1.60 1.63 8.23
C LEU A 160 -0.41 0.81 8.74
N GLN A 161 0.00 1.02 9.98
CA GLN A 161 1.09 0.25 10.60
C GLN A 161 0.75 -1.25 10.70
N ASP A 162 -0.46 -1.58 11.14
CA ASP A 162 -0.95 -2.96 11.24
C ASP A 162 -1.03 -3.59 9.84
N TYR A 163 -1.66 -2.89 8.88
CA TYR A 163 -1.74 -3.33 7.49
C TYR A 163 -0.35 -3.65 6.90
N PHE A 164 0.60 -2.73 7.08
CA PHE A 164 1.94 -2.89 6.55
C PHE A 164 2.64 -4.09 7.20
N LYS A 165 2.55 -4.21 8.52
CA LYS A 165 3.16 -5.30 9.27
C LYS A 165 2.57 -6.66 8.92
N GLU A 166 1.26 -6.76 8.80
CA GLU A 166 0.58 -8.00 8.42
C GLU A 166 1.00 -8.44 7.00
N LYS A 167 1.08 -7.47 6.07
CA LYS A 167 1.36 -7.76 4.66
C LYS A 167 2.82 -8.04 4.36
N TYR A 168 3.75 -7.35 5.02
CA TYR A 168 5.19 -7.39 4.70
C TYR A 168 6.06 -7.98 5.81
N GLY A 169 5.48 -8.31 6.97
CA GLY A 169 6.20 -8.95 8.07
C GLY A 169 7.23 -8.07 8.78
N SER A 170 7.25 -6.76 8.51
CA SER A 170 8.12 -5.74 9.11
C SER A 170 7.33 -4.46 9.37
N THR A 171 7.83 -3.59 10.26
CA THR A 171 7.23 -2.27 10.45
C THR A 171 7.55 -1.34 9.29
N ILE A 172 6.79 -0.24 9.16
CA ILE A 172 7.09 0.81 8.18
C ILE A 172 8.49 1.40 8.45
N GLU A 173 8.82 1.62 9.73
CA GLU A 173 10.13 2.12 10.17
C GLU A 173 11.27 1.21 9.73
N GLU A 174 11.15 -0.10 9.98
CA GLU A 174 12.14 -1.09 9.56
C GLU A 174 12.29 -1.12 8.03
N ALA A 175 11.22 -0.89 7.28
CA ALA A 175 11.28 -0.84 5.82
C ALA A 175 11.96 0.43 5.30
N VAL A 176 11.80 1.55 6.01
CA VAL A 176 12.39 2.86 5.67
C VAL A 176 13.87 2.93 6.05
N LEU A 177 14.23 2.51 7.27
CA LEU A 177 15.59 2.65 7.81
C LEU A 177 16.58 1.55 7.37
N GLN A 178 16.15 0.71 6.42
CA GLN A 178 16.95 -0.37 5.83
C GLN A 178 18.08 0.11 4.92
#